data_AF-A0A9P1EXE3-F1
#
_entry.id   AF-A0A9P1EXE3-F1
#
_cell.length_a   1.000
_cell.length_b   1.000
_cell.length_c   1.000
_cell.angle_alpha   90.00
_cell.angle_beta   90.00
_cell.angle_gamma   90.00
#
_symmetry.space_group_name_H-M   'P 1'
#
loop_
_entity.id
_entity.type
_entity.pdbx_description
1 polymer ?
#
loop_
_entity_poly.entity_id
_entity_poly.type
_entity_poly.pdbx_seq_one_letter_code
_entity_poly.pdbx_strand_id
1 'polypeptide(L)'
;MAKFYGKVLEASPSTAASSLSDSCILAATSVDSDGSCHCTLYSVVPEMTISVEEAGNDEATYVAFKNWTRFERDDDNVVCMQVFEKPYGTKRTDAEAVCTAQDAVITGVGSVEECQWIEERLVELDPTIINWLGFWVDGLRNCSSECAVTQNFVYTDGYTPPYPFGTGALLANTTKMSLWKGSQSENCLSVTRHDGAAILNDVGCTTWVDSVGVACGYLLQKLTLI
;
A
#
# COMPACT_ATOMS: atom_id res chain seq x y z
N MET A 1 9.39 -22.46 -26.50
CA MET A 1 8.10 -22.65 -25.80
C MET A 1 8.46 -22.93 -24.36
N ALA A 2 8.38 -21.93 -23.48
CA ALA A 2 8.81 -22.05 -22.10
C ALA A 2 7.58 -22.26 -21.21
N LYS A 3 7.64 -23.27 -20.34
CA LYS A 3 6.63 -23.57 -19.33
C LYS A 3 7.27 -23.31 -17.95
N PHE A 4 6.50 -22.76 -17.02
CA PHE A 4 6.99 -22.34 -15.71
C PHE A 4 6.04 -22.83 -14.61
N TYR A 5 6.60 -23.31 -13.50
CA TYR A 5 5.90 -23.70 -12.27
C TYR A 5 6.75 -23.28 -11.06
N GLY A 6 6.13 -23.02 -9.90
CA GLY A 6 6.83 -22.63 -8.67
C GLY A 6 6.35 -23.39 -7.44
N LYS A 7 7.00 -23.18 -6.28
CA LYS A 7 6.71 -23.90 -5.03
C LYS A 7 6.32 -22.96 -3.89
N VAL A 8 5.20 -23.24 -3.23
CA VAL A 8 4.78 -22.59 -1.98
C VAL A 8 5.46 -23.29 -0.81
N LEU A 9 6.21 -22.55 0.00
CA LEU A 9 6.75 -23.04 1.27
C LEU A 9 5.67 -22.82 2.34
N GLU A 10 4.89 -23.89 2.56
CA GLU A 10 3.84 -24.06 3.59
C GLU A 10 2.48 -23.42 3.32
N ALA A 11 1.62 -24.19 2.63
CA ALA A 11 0.17 -24.12 2.79
C ALA A 11 -0.31 -25.45 3.39
N SER A 12 -0.94 -25.40 4.56
CA SER A 12 -1.62 -26.56 5.14
C SER A 12 -2.83 -26.93 4.25
N PRO A 13 -2.96 -28.16 3.75
CA PRO A 13 -3.96 -28.52 2.76
C PRO A 13 -5.25 -28.97 3.46
N SER A 14 -6.17 -28.04 3.75
CA SER A 14 -7.59 -28.39 3.90
C SER A 14 -8.52 -27.19 3.90
N THR A 15 -8.39 -26.29 2.94
CA THR A 15 -9.50 -25.43 2.48
C THR A 15 -9.03 -24.71 1.22
N ALA A 16 -9.66 -25.01 0.08
CA ALA A 16 -9.59 -24.11 -1.06
C ALA A 16 -10.05 -22.73 -0.58
N ALA A 17 -9.11 -21.78 -0.50
CA ALA A 17 -9.35 -20.49 0.11
C ALA A 17 -10.29 -19.68 -0.77
N SER A 18 -11.53 -19.55 -0.32
CA SER A 18 -12.54 -18.64 -0.85
C SER A 18 -12.19 -17.15 -0.63
N SER A 19 -10.91 -16.78 -0.48
CA SER A 19 -10.48 -15.39 -0.23
C SER A 19 -9.10 -15.05 -0.80
N LEU A 20 -8.69 -15.70 -1.91
CA LEU A 20 -7.47 -15.32 -2.64
C LEU A 20 -7.59 -13.96 -3.36
N SER A 21 -8.79 -13.36 -3.43
CA SER A 21 -9.01 -12.05 -4.04
C SER A 21 -8.28 -10.91 -3.33
N ASP A 22 -8.07 -11.05 -2.02
CA ASP A 22 -7.68 -9.94 -1.14
C ASP A 22 -6.17 -9.95 -0.84
N SER A 23 -5.45 -11.01 -1.28
CA SER A 23 -4.01 -11.19 -1.07
C SER A 23 -3.21 -10.82 -2.32
N CYS A 24 -2.01 -10.28 -2.13
CA CYS A 24 -1.09 -9.97 -3.23
C CYS A 24 -0.45 -11.21 -3.83
N ILE A 25 -0.74 -11.47 -5.10
CA ILE A 25 -0.32 -12.65 -5.86
C ILE A 25 0.69 -12.24 -6.95
N LEU A 26 1.86 -12.89 -6.97
CA LEU A 26 2.91 -12.74 -7.98
C LEU A 26 2.66 -13.59 -9.25
N ALA A 27 1.82 -14.62 -9.18
CA ALA A 27 1.51 -15.49 -10.31
C ALA A 27 0.07 -15.99 -10.22
N ALA A 28 -0.74 -15.73 -11.25
CA ALA A 28 -2.11 -16.21 -11.34
C ALA A 28 -2.26 -17.11 -12.57
N THR A 29 -2.93 -18.25 -12.41
CA THR A 29 -3.28 -19.13 -13.53
C THR A 29 -4.77 -19.01 -13.85
N SER A 30 -5.15 -18.79 -15.10
CA SER A 30 -6.53 -18.93 -15.58
C SER A 30 -6.65 -20.15 -16.48
N VAL A 31 -7.83 -20.79 -16.48
CA VAL A 31 -8.14 -21.89 -17.39
C VAL A 31 -9.29 -21.43 -18.28
N ASP A 32 -9.06 -21.39 -19.59
CA ASP A 32 -10.08 -21.02 -20.56
C ASP A 32 -11.11 -22.14 -20.74
N SER A 33 -12.23 -21.81 -21.39
CA SER A 33 -13.33 -22.75 -21.64
C SER A 33 -12.94 -23.93 -22.54
N ASP A 34 -11.82 -23.84 -23.26
CA ASP A 34 -11.23 -24.90 -24.07
C ASP A 34 -10.22 -25.78 -23.31
N GLY A 35 -9.98 -25.48 -22.02
CA GLY A 35 -9.04 -26.18 -21.16
C GLY A 35 -7.60 -25.70 -21.27
N SER A 36 -7.33 -24.60 -21.99
CA SER A 36 -6.00 -23.99 -22.01
C SER A 36 -5.70 -23.25 -20.70
N CYS A 37 -4.52 -23.48 -20.13
CA CYS A 37 -4.06 -22.79 -18.92
C CYS A 37 -3.16 -21.61 -19.31
N HIS A 38 -3.53 -20.41 -18.88
CA HIS A 38 -2.74 -19.20 -19.00
C HIS A 38 -2.13 -18.83 -17.65
N CYS A 39 -0.81 -18.67 -17.59
CA CYS A 39 -0.13 -18.13 -16.41
C CYS A 39 0.18 -16.65 -16.64
N THR A 40 -0.36 -15.77 -15.79
CA THR A 40 0.01 -14.35 -15.73
C THR A 40 0.96 -14.15 -14.56
N LEU A 41 2.17 -13.68 -14.85
CA LEU A 41 3.16 -13.31 -13.84
C LEU A 41 3.06 -11.80 -13.57
N TYR A 42 3.20 -11.43 -12.30
CA TYR A 42 3.29 -10.06 -11.83
C TYR A 42 4.66 -9.85 -11.19
N SER A 43 5.34 -8.76 -11.54
CA SER A 43 6.63 -8.39 -10.93
C SER A 43 6.48 -7.13 -10.07
N VAL A 44 7.25 -7.09 -8.99
CA VAL A 44 7.37 -5.94 -8.06
C VAL A 44 8.24 -4.82 -8.67
N VAL A 45 9.07 -5.14 -9.67
CA VAL A 45 9.99 -4.20 -10.32
C VAL A 45 10.39 -4.68 -11.73
N PRO A 46 10.66 -3.78 -12.71
CA PRO A 46 11.06 -4.16 -14.08
C PRO A 46 12.39 -4.93 -14.17
N GLU A 47 13.28 -4.75 -13.18
CA GLU A 47 14.66 -5.30 -13.21
C GLU A 47 14.89 -6.45 -12.22
N MET A 48 13.85 -6.90 -11.49
CA MET A 48 14.02 -7.96 -10.50
C MET A 48 14.05 -9.33 -11.18
N THR A 49 15.15 -10.06 -10.98
CA THR A 49 15.26 -11.44 -11.44
C THR A 49 14.57 -12.35 -10.43
N ILE A 50 13.35 -12.80 -10.75
CA ILE A 50 12.66 -13.81 -9.95
C ILE A 50 13.27 -15.17 -10.27
N SER A 51 13.89 -15.82 -9.28
CA SER A 51 14.41 -17.18 -9.40
C SER A 51 13.35 -18.16 -8.90
N VAL A 52 12.78 -18.96 -9.80
CA VAL A 52 11.74 -19.96 -9.49
C VAL A 52 12.31 -21.35 -9.78
N GLU A 53 12.15 -22.28 -8.85
CA GLU A 53 12.54 -23.70 -9.01
C GLU A 53 11.31 -24.57 -9.28
N GLU A 54 11.45 -25.54 -10.18
CA GLU A 54 10.40 -26.43 -10.67
C GLU A 54 9.81 -27.31 -9.55
N ALA A 55 8.49 -27.22 -9.33
CA ALA A 55 7.73 -28.21 -8.57
C ALA A 55 6.84 -29.00 -9.53
N GLY A 56 6.91 -30.33 -9.40
CA GLY A 56 6.30 -31.28 -10.32
C GLY A 56 4.80 -31.09 -10.55
N ASN A 57 4.41 -31.68 -11.68
CA ASN A 57 3.15 -31.61 -12.39
C ASN A 57 1.89 -31.68 -11.49
N ASP A 58 0.97 -30.75 -11.75
CA ASP A 58 -0.50 -30.84 -11.57
C ASP A 58 -1.19 -29.86 -10.61
N GLU A 59 -0.53 -28.83 -10.09
CA GLU A 59 -1.25 -27.78 -9.35
C GLU A 59 -0.80 -26.36 -9.75
N ALA A 60 -1.79 -25.50 -9.99
CA ALA A 60 -1.60 -24.08 -10.21
C ALA A 60 -0.83 -23.45 -9.03
N THR A 61 0.36 -22.92 -9.29
CA THR A 61 1.15 -22.25 -8.27
C THR A 61 0.77 -20.78 -8.17
N TYR A 62 0.22 -20.38 -7.03
CA TYR A 62 0.08 -18.98 -6.65
C TYR A 62 1.18 -18.65 -5.65
N VAL A 63 2.05 -17.69 -5.96
CA VAL A 63 2.96 -17.12 -4.96
C VAL A 63 2.27 -15.89 -4.39
N ALA A 64 1.64 -16.02 -3.22
CA ALA A 64 1.07 -14.89 -2.51
C ALA A 64 2.05 -14.40 -1.46
N PHE A 65 2.26 -13.08 -1.36
CA PHE A 65 2.92 -12.52 -0.19
C PHE A 65 1.93 -12.57 0.96
N LYS A 66 2.12 -13.54 1.86
CA LYS A 66 1.31 -13.69 3.07
C LYS A 66 1.27 -12.35 3.80
N ASN A 67 0.06 -11.88 4.10
CA ASN A 67 -0.27 -10.64 4.81
C ASN A 67 -0.25 -9.32 4.02
N TRP A 68 0.04 -9.29 2.72
CA TRP A 68 -0.12 -8.06 1.93
C TRP A 68 -1.53 -7.97 1.35
N THR A 69 -2.18 -6.82 1.50
CA THR A 69 -3.53 -6.55 0.99
C THR A 69 -3.45 -5.94 -0.40
N ARG A 70 -4.26 -6.48 -1.32
CA ARG A 70 -4.33 -6.05 -2.72
C ARG A 70 -5.38 -4.94 -2.89
N PHE A 71 -5.01 -3.88 -3.58
CA PHE A 71 -5.90 -2.80 -4.00
C PHE A 71 -5.82 -2.59 -5.51
N GLU A 72 -6.98 -2.51 -6.17
CA GLU A 72 -7.10 -2.09 -7.56
C GLU A 72 -7.30 -0.59 -7.63
N ARG A 73 -6.58 0.11 -8.52
CA ARG A 73 -6.70 1.54 -8.77
C ARG A 73 -7.18 1.80 -10.20
N ASP A 74 -7.72 2.99 -10.44
CA ASP A 74 -8.39 3.38 -11.69
C ASP A 74 -7.51 3.31 -12.96
N ASP A 75 -6.19 3.32 -12.83
CA ASP A 75 -5.22 3.29 -13.94
C ASP A 75 -4.72 1.85 -14.28
N ASP A 76 -5.52 0.82 -14.02
CA ASP A 76 -5.12 -0.61 -14.08
C ASP A 76 -3.94 -0.97 -13.15
N ASN A 77 -3.57 -0.06 -12.25
CA ASN A 77 -2.52 -0.27 -11.27
C ASN A 77 -3.05 -1.14 -10.14
N VAL A 78 -2.34 -2.23 -9.86
CA VAL A 78 -2.61 -3.05 -8.69
C VAL A 78 -1.53 -2.75 -7.66
N VAL A 79 -1.93 -2.19 -6.52
CA VAL A 79 -1.00 -1.88 -5.43
C VAL A 79 -1.17 -2.89 -4.32
N CYS A 80 -0.05 -3.30 -3.76
CA CYS A 80 0.01 -4.18 -2.62
C CYS A 80 0.45 -3.38 -1.41
N MET A 81 -0.33 -3.42 -0.33
CA MET A 81 -0.07 -2.62 0.86
C MET A 81 0.03 -3.50 2.11
N GLN A 82 0.89 -3.08 3.04
CA GLN A 82 0.98 -3.63 4.39
C GLN A 82 1.30 -2.50 5.37
N VAL A 83 0.72 -2.53 6.57
CA VAL A 83 1.13 -1.66 7.67
C VAL A 83 2.17 -2.37 8.53
N PHE A 84 3.15 -1.60 9.01
CA PHE A 84 4.13 -2.08 9.95
C PHE A 84 4.13 -1.20 11.19
N GLU A 85 3.78 -1.81 12.31
CA GLU A 85 3.78 -1.18 13.63
C GLU A 85 5.20 -0.81 14.06
N LYS A 86 5.33 0.34 14.69
CA LYS A 86 6.59 0.83 15.26
C LYS A 86 6.33 1.48 16.63
N PRO A 87 7.38 1.63 17.46
CA PRO A 87 7.25 2.36 18.71
C PRO A 87 6.63 3.74 18.50
N TYR A 88 5.76 4.15 19.42
CA TYR A 88 5.13 5.46 19.40
C TYR A 88 6.17 6.58 19.24
N GLY A 89 5.87 7.54 18.35
CA GLY A 89 6.76 8.65 18.03
C GLY A 89 7.87 8.31 17.02
N THR A 90 7.72 7.23 16.27
CA THR A 90 8.65 6.90 15.18
C THR A 90 8.69 8.01 14.13
N LYS A 91 9.89 8.48 13.78
CA LYS A 91 10.09 9.51 12.76
C LYS A 91 9.82 8.94 11.37
N ARG A 92 9.37 9.79 10.45
CA ARG A 92 9.09 9.39 9.06
C ARG A 92 10.26 8.68 8.40
N THR A 93 11.48 9.18 8.54
CA THR A 93 12.69 8.57 7.95
C THR A 93 12.96 7.16 8.47
N ASP A 94 12.68 6.90 9.74
CA ASP A 94 12.86 5.58 10.36
C ASP A 94 11.74 4.63 9.90
N ALA A 95 10.54 5.17 9.67
CA ALA A 95 9.40 4.47 9.07
C ALA A 95 9.67 4.09 7.60
N GLU A 96 10.22 4.99 6.79
CA GLU A 96 10.59 4.71 5.38
C GLU A 96 11.61 3.56 5.26
N ALA A 97 12.55 3.47 6.20
CA ALA A 97 13.51 2.37 6.26
C ALA A 97 12.85 1.01 6.52
N VAL A 98 11.69 0.98 7.19
CA VAL A 98 10.91 -0.27 7.37
C VAL A 98 10.41 -0.78 6.04
N CYS A 99 9.85 0.10 5.20
CA CYS A 99 9.36 -0.30 3.87
C CYS A 99 10.51 -0.79 2.99
N THR A 100 11.64 -0.08 3.01
CA THR A 100 12.83 -0.48 2.25
C THR A 100 13.32 -1.88 2.65
N ALA A 101 13.26 -2.22 3.94
CA ALA A 101 13.64 -3.54 4.44
C ALA A 101 12.67 -4.67 4.02
N GLN A 102 11.53 -4.33 3.41
CA GLN A 102 10.52 -5.25 2.89
C GLN A 102 10.44 -5.24 1.36
N ASP A 103 11.48 -4.71 0.68
CA ASP A 103 11.50 -4.51 -0.78
C ASP A 103 10.29 -3.70 -1.27
N ALA A 104 9.85 -2.73 -0.46
CA ALA A 104 8.72 -1.85 -0.70
C ALA A 104 9.11 -0.39 -0.45
N VAL A 105 8.19 0.53 -0.71
CA VAL A 105 8.34 1.96 -0.43
C VAL A 105 7.23 2.42 0.52
N ILE A 106 7.43 3.56 1.20
CA ILE A 106 6.30 4.21 1.86
C ILE A 106 5.26 4.53 0.77
N THR A 107 4.01 4.10 0.98
CA THR A 107 3.00 4.16 -0.10
C THR A 107 2.08 5.34 0.06
N GLY A 108 1.75 6.00 -1.05
CA GLY A 108 0.63 6.90 -1.12
C GLY A 108 -0.69 6.13 -1.05
N VAL A 109 -1.73 6.79 -0.57
CA VAL A 109 -3.11 6.29 -0.55
C VAL A 109 -3.89 6.88 -1.72
N GLY A 110 -4.39 6.02 -2.60
CA GLY A 110 -5.10 6.37 -3.82
C GLY A 110 -6.61 6.46 -3.65
N SER A 111 -7.20 5.81 -2.64
CA SER A 111 -8.65 5.75 -2.42
C SER A 111 -9.06 5.91 -0.95
N VAL A 112 -10.35 6.17 -0.72
CA VAL A 112 -10.94 6.16 0.63
C VAL A 112 -10.86 4.77 1.27
N GLU A 113 -11.04 3.72 0.47
CA GLU A 113 -10.97 2.33 0.92
C GLU A 113 -9.58 1.98 1.45
N GLU A 114 -8.52 2.39 0.76
CA GLU A 114 -7.13 2.23 1.22
C GLU A 114 -6.91 2.98 2.57
N CYS A 115 -7.49 4.17 2.74
CA CYS A 115 -7.40 4.91 4.00
C CYS A 115 -8.14 4.19 5.14
N GLN A 116 -9.36 3.71 4.88
CA GLN A 116 -10.16 2.97 5.85
C GLN A 116 -9.47 1.68 6.27
N TRP A 117 -8.89 0.95 5.31
CA TRP A 117 -8.14 -0.26 5.61
C TRP A 117 -6.92 -0.01 6.50
N ILE A 118 -6.20 1.12 6.34
CA ILE A 118 -5.11 1.51 7.25
C ILE A 118 -5.67 1.91 8.62
N GLU A 119 -6.77 2.66 8.66
CA GLU A 119 -7.43 3.07 9.91
C GLU A 119 -7.89 1.87 10.73
N GLU A 120 -8.45 0.84 10.08
CA GLU A 120 -8.85 -0.41 10.74
C GLU A 120 -7.69 -1.07 11.50
N ARG A 121 -6.44 -0.91 11.05
CA ARG A 121 -5.26 -1.41 11.77
C ARG A 121 -4.98 -0.62 13.04
N LEU A 122 -5.32 0.68 13.08
CA LEU A 122 -5.29 1.46 14.33
C LEU A 122 -6.37 0.96 15.30
N VAL A 123 -7.55 0.58 14.78
CA VAL A 123 -8.65 0.02 15.60
C VAL A 123 -8.27 -1.35 16.17
N GLU A 124 -7.64 -2.21 15.37
CA GLU A 124 -7.17 -3.54 15.78
C GLU A 124 -6.07 -3.45 16.84
N LEU A 125 -5.18 -2.46 16.72
CA LEU A 125 -4.15 -2.14 17.70
C LEU A 125 -4.75 -1.76 19.06
N ASP A 126 -5.64 -0.77 19.06
CA ASP A 126 -6.38 -0.36 20.24
C ASP A 126 -7.66 0.38 19.81
N PRO A 127 -8.85 -0.19 20.09
CA PRO A 127 -10.11 0.40 19.66
C PRO A 127 -10.42 1.73 20.35
N THR A 128 -9.71 2.08 21.42
CA THR A 128 -9.88 3.32 22.18
C THR A 128 -9.05 4.49 21.64
N ILE A 129 -8.17 4.26 20.66
CA ILE A 129 -7.40 5.31 20.00
C ILE A 129 -8.34 6.27 19.26
N ILE A 130 -8.40 7.53 19.72
CA ILE A 130 -9.12 8.64 19.08
C ILE A 130 -8.33 9.96 19.13
N ASN A 131 -7.04 9.90 19.46
CA ASN A 131 -6.18 11.04 19.77
C ASN A 131 -5.15 11.35 18.68
N TRP A 132 -5.53 11.23 17.40
CA TRP A 132 -4.69 11.55 16.24
C TRP A 132 -3.46 10.66 16.05
N LEU A 133 -3.44 9.48 16.68
CA LEU A 133 -2.44 8.46 16.37
C LEU A 133 -2.64 7.98 14.94
N GLY A 134 -1.54 7.67 14.27
CA GLY A 134 -1.61 7.26 12.88
C GLY A 134 -0.42 6.51 12.33
N PHE A 135 -0.61 5.97 11.14
CA PHE A 135 0.44 5.40 10.31
C PHE A 135 0.92 6.44 9.31
N TRP A 136 2.24 6.58 9.19
CA TRP A 136 2.85 7.34 8.12
C TRP A 136 2.40 6.77 6.76
N VAL A 137 1.99 7.65 5.86
CA VAL A 137 1.75 7.34 4.45
C VAL A 137 2.53 8.32 3.60
N ASP A 138 2.77 7.97 2.34
CA ASP A 138 3.50 8.85 1.44
C ASP A 138 2.65 10.06 1.05
N GLY A 139 3.34 11.09 0.58
CA GLY A 139 2.79 12.39 0.27
C GLY A 139 3.62 13.46 0.96
N LEU A 140 4.31 14.25 0.15
CA LEU A 140 4.94 15.49 0.56
C LEU A 140 4.25 16.65 -0.16
N ARG A 141 3.79 17.63 0.61
CA ARG A 141 3.17 18.82 0.07
C ARG A 141 4.21 19.60 -0.74
N ASN A 142 3.95 19.78 -2.02
CA ASN A 142 4.82 20.55 -2.91
C ASN A 142 4.44 22.04 -2.84
N CYS A 143 5.25 22.86 -2.17
CA CYS A 143 5.04 24.30 -2.08
C CYS A 143 6.31 25.06 -2.50
N SER A 144 6.23 25.80 -3.60
CA SER A 144 7.33 26.67 -4.08
C SER A 144 7.23 28.12 -3.58
N SER A 145 6.05 28.59 -3.15
CA SER A 145 5.94 29.92 -2.51
C SER A 145 4.63 30.18 -1.74
N GLU A 146 3.52 29.54 -2.11
CA GLU A 146 2.23 29.72 -1.41
C GLU A 146 1.47 28.39 -1.41
N CYS A 147 1.33 27.74 -0.25
CA CYS A 147 0.49 26.55 -0.10
C CYS A 147 -1.01 26.93 -0.14
N ALA A 148 -1.44 27.66 -1.17
CA ALA A 148 -2.84 28.06 -1.33
C ALA A 148 -3.76 26.83 -1.56
N VAL A 149 -3.20 25.70 -1.98
CA VAL A 149 -3.91 24.44 -2.21
C VAL A 149 -3.54 23.42 -1.12
N THR A 150 -4.52 23.11 -0.27
CA THR A 150 -4.42 22.17 0.86
C THR A 150 -4.22 20.71 0.46
N GLN A 151 -4.25 20.38 -0.83
CA GLN A 151 -4.22 19.01 -1.36
C GLN A 151 -3.07 18.77 -2.35
N ASN A 152 -2.15 19.73 -2.54
CA ASN A 152 -1.05 19.58 -3.50
C ASN A 152 0.09 18.70 -2.97
N PHE A 153 -0.12 17.38 -2.97
CA PHE A 153 0.87 16.38 -2.56
C PHE A 153 1.53 15.72 -3.76
N VAL A 154 2.83 15.46 -3.60
CA VAL A 154 3.64 14.64 -4.50
C VAL A 154 4.05 13.38 -3.77
N TYR A 155 3.96 12.25 -4.46
CA TYR A 155 4.30 10.94 -3.94
C TYR A 155 5.64 10.48 -4.52
N THR A 156 6.43 9.85 -3.67
CA THR A 156 7.75 9.30 -3.96
C THR A 156 7.71 7.83 -4.34
N ASP A 157 6.58 7.16 -4.10
CA ASP A 157 6.36 5.75 -4.41
C ASP A 157 6.39 5.39 -5.91
N GLY A 158 6.27 6.38 -6.79
CA GLY A 158 6.36 6.22 -8.24
C GLY A 158 5.10 5.63 -8.90
N TYR A 159 4.04 5.36 -8.14
CA TYR A 159 2.80 4.78 -8.65
C TYR A 159 1.51 5.40 -8.08
N THR A 160 1.59 6.26 -7.07
CA THR A 160 0.46 7.09 -6.66
C THR A 160 0.47 8.38 -7.49
N PRO A 161 -0.57 8.63 -8.30
CA PRO A 161 -0.60 9.83 -9.13
C PRO A 161 -0.70 11.09 -8.26
N PRO A 162 -0.07 12.21 -8.66
CA PRO A 162 -0.22 13.47 -7.93
C PRO A 162 -1.63 14.06 -8.09
N TYR A 163 -1.98 15.03 -7.25
CA TYR A 163 -3.19 15.84 -7.42
C TYR A 163 -3.22 16.51 -8.83
N PRO A 164 -4.37 16.56 -9.53
CA PRO A 164 -5.71 16.14 -9.12
C PRO A 164 -6.07 14.69 -9.51
N PHE A 165 -5.12 13.87 -9.94
CA PHE A 165 -5.39 12.53 -10.47
C PHE A 165 -5.38 11.44 -9.39
N GLY A 166 -4.56 11.57 -8.33
CA GLY A 166 -4.57 10.67 -7.16
C GLY A 166 -5.45 11.12 -6.00
N THR A 167 -6.62 11.70 -6.31
CA THR A 167 -7.46 12.38 -5.30
C THR A 167 -8.48 11.50 -4.60
N GLY A 168 -8.56 10.21 -4.91
CA GLY A 168 -9.58 9.34 -4.32
C GLY A 168 -9.54 9.33 -2.78
N ALA A 169 -8.34 9.47 -2.20
CA ALA A 169 -8.16 9.65 -0.76
C ALA A 169 -8.28 11.12 -0.28
N LEU A 170 -8.01 12.09 -1.14
CA LEU A 170 -7.94 13.53 -0.84
C LEU A 170 -9.30 14.25 -0.94
N LEU A 171 -10.40 13.56 -0.62
CA LEU A 171 -11.74 14.15 -0.64
C LEU A 171 -12.00 15.01 0.60
N ALA A 172 -12.74 16.11 0.43
CA ALA A 172 -12.96 17.09 1.50
C ALA A 172 -13.62 16.49 2.77
N ASN A 173 -14.39 15.41 2.63
CA ASN A 173 -15.04 14.71 3.75
C ASN A 173 -14.16 13.63 4.39
N THR A 174 -13.07 13.22 3.74
CA THR A 174 -12.14 12.18 4.24
C THR A 174 -10.81 12.75 4.70
N THR A 175 -10.56 14.04 4.48
CA THR A 175 -9.32 14.71 4.88
C THR A 175 -9.52 15.75 5.96
N LYS A 176 -8.54 15.90 6.85
CA LYS A 176 -8.39 17.06 7.74
C LYS A 176 -7.04 17.70 7.46
N MET A 177 -7.06 18.79 6.70
CA MET A 177 -5.84 19.46 6.24
C MET A 177 -5.77 20.85 6.85
N SER A 178 -4.70 21.15 7.57
CA SER A 178 -4.52 22.41 8.29
C SER A 178 -3.48 23.33 7.65
N LEU A 179 -2.55 22.79 6.85
CA LEU A 179 -1.31 23.42 6.37
C LEU A 179 -0.33 23.80 7.48
N TRP A 180 -0.82 24.27 8.62
CA TRP A 180 -0.04 24.81 9.73
C TRP A 180 -0.69 24.50 11.08
N LYS A 181 0.11 23.97 12.00
CA LYS A 181 -0.22 23.85 13.42
C LYS A 181 0.63 24.84 14.22
N GLY A 182 0.06 26.02 14.47
CA GLY A 182 0.81 27.14 15.05
C GLY A 182 1.89 27.63 14.09
N SER A 183 3.16 27.54 14.48
CA SER A 183 4.30 27.90 13.62
C SER A 183 4.90 26.72 12.84
N GLN A 184 4.33 25.52 12.97
CA GLN A 184 4.84 24.31 12.33
C GLN A 184 4.06 24.03 11.04
N SER A 185 4.78 23.80 9.95
CA SER A 185 4.17 23.40 8.67
C SER A 185 3.77 21.93 8.71
N GLU A 186 2.55 21.63 8.25
CA GLU A 186 2.01 20.29 8.11
C GLU A 186 2.00 19.90 6.62
N ASN A 187 3.08 19.24 6.21
CA ASN A 187 3.40 18.96 4.81
C ASN A 187 3.54 17.46 4.50
N CYS A 188 3.49 16.59 5.50
CA CYS A 188 3.52 15.15 5.31
C CYS A 188 2.15 14.56 5.61
N LEU A 189 1.87 13.35 5.12
CA LEU A 189 0.59 12.69 5.34
C LEU A 189 0.67 11.59 6.39
N SER A 190 -0.44 11.42 7.10
CA SER A 190 -0.70 10.27 7.95
C SER A 190 -2.16 9.86 7.82
N VAL A 191 -2.43 8.56 7.79
CA VAL A 191 -3.76 8.05 8.12
C VAL A 191 -3.85 8.03 9.64
N THR A 192 -4.78 8.79 10.19
CA THR A 192 -4.94 9.00 11.63
C THR A 192 -6.36 8.67 12.05
N ARG A 193 -6.51 8.23 13.30
CA ARG A 193 -7.84 8.07 13.90
C ARG A 193 -8.13 9.24 14.85
N HIS A 194 -9.26 9.90 14.63
CA HIS A 194 -9.73 11.01 15.44
C HIS A 194 -11.26 11.09 15.42
N ASP A 195 -11.86 11.93 16.27
CA ASP A 195 -13.30 12.17 16.23
C ASP A 195 -13.72 12.79 14.87
N GLY A 196 -14.58 12.10 14.12
CA GLY A 196 -15.11 12.56 12.83
C GLY A 196 -15.02 11.51 11.72
N ALA A 197 -15.31 11.93 10.49
CA ALA A 197 -15.26 11.09 9.29
C ALA A 197 -13.97 11.25 8.47
N ALA A 198 -13.12 12.22 8.84
CA ALA A 198 -11.82 12.39 8.19
C ALA A 198 -10.82 11.38 8.76
N ILE A 199 -10.00 10.82 7.86
CA ILE A 199 -9.08 9.71 8.13
C ILE A 199 -7.66 10.13 7.73
N LEU A 200 -7.52 10.90 6.66
CA LEU A 200 -6.23 11.37 6.16
C LEU A 200 -5.94 12.78 6.69
N ASN A 201 -4.80 12.95 7.36
CA ASN A 201 -4.40 14.20 7.99
C ASN A 201 -3.04 14.67 7.47
N ASP A 202 -2.85 15.98 7.34
CA ASP A 202 -1.50 16.54 7.20
C ASP A 202 -0.84 16.72 8.56
N VAL A 203 0.45 16.42 8.62
CA VAL A 203 1.24 16.45 9.83
C VAL A 203 2.63 17.03 9.55
N GLY A 204 3.29 17.49 10.61
CA GLY A 204 4.67 17.95 10.52
C GLY A 204 5.63 16.80 10.17
N CYS A 205 6.35 16.90 9.06
CA CYS A 205 7.26 15.86 8.58
C CYS A 205 8.34 15.45 9.59
N THR A 206 8.79 16.38 10.43
CA THR A 206 9.85 16.17 11.43
C THR A 206 9.41 16.43 12.86
N THR A 207 8.23 17.02 13.06
CA THR A 207 7.74 17.46 14.38
C THR A 207 6.56 16.64 14.89
N TRP A 208 5.92 15.83 14.05
CA TRP A 208 4.83 14.96 14.47
C TRP A 208 5.36 13.78 15.30
N VAL A 209 4.69 13.52 16.42
CA VAL A 209 5.11 12.51 17.43
C VAL A 209 4.04 11.45 17.69
N ASP A 210 2.89 11.52 17.02
CA ASP A 210 1.78 10.58 17.24
C ASP A 210 1.79 9.39 16.25
N SER A 211 2.94 9.13 15.61
CA SER A 211 3.09 7.97 14.73
C SER A 211 3.18 6.67 15.52
N VAL A 212 2.48 5.64 15.05
CA VAL A 212 2.57 4.27 15.55
C VAL A 212 3.04 3.27 14.49
N GLY A 213 3.50 3.76 13.33
CA GLY A 213 3.97 2.89 12.25
C GLY A 213 3.98 3.57 10.89
N VAL A 214 4.04 2.74 9.86
CA VAL A 214 4.04 3.14 8.44
C VAL A 214 3.18 2.20 7.59
N ALA A 215 2.55 2.72 6.55
CA ALA A 215 2.02 1.93 5.45
C ALA A 215 3.07 1.82 4.34
N CYS A 216 3.42 0.60 3.98
CA CYS A 216 4.33 0.28 2.89
C CYS A 216 3.54 -0.27 1.72
N GLY A 217 4.06 -0.07 0.51
CA GLY A 217 3.45 -0.60 -0.69
C GLY A 217 4.42 -0.81 -1.84
N TYR A 218 3.93 -1.53 -2.84
CA TYR A 218 4.57 -1.69 -4.14
C TYR A 218 3.52 -1.90 -5.23
N LEU A 219 3.88 -1.52 -6.46
CA LEU A 219 3.06 -1.74 -7.64
C LEU A 219 3.31 -3.15 -8.21
N LEU A 220 2.24 -3.90 -8.46
CA LEU A 220 2.29 -5.12 -9.27
C LEU A 220 2.20 -4.74 -10.75
N GLN A 221 3.30 -4.91 -11.47
CA GLN A 221 3.29 -4.78 -12.92
C GLN A 221 2.90 -6.10 -13.56
N LYS A 222 1.86 -6.06 -14.40
CA LYS A 222 1.47 -7.19 -15.24
C LYS A 222 2.55 -7.44 -16.30
N LEU A 223 3.20 -8.59 -16.26
CA LEU A 223 4.14 -8.98 -17.31
C LEU A 223 3.37 -9.45 -18.54
N THR A 224 3.60 -8.80 -19.68
CA THR A 224 3.16 -9.31 -20.99
C THR A 224 4.33 -10.09 -21.58
N LEU A 225 4.21 -11.42 -21.59
CA LEU A 225 5.19 -12.28 -22.25
C LEU A 225 5.02 -12.12 -23.78
N ILE A 226 6.07 -11.63 -24.45
CA ILE A 226 6.15 -11.52 -25.92
C ILE A 226 6.75 -12.80 -26.49
#